data_AF-A0A379AYX9-F1
#
_entry.id   AF-A0A379AYX9-F1
#
_cell.length_a   1.000
_cell.length_b   1.000
_cell.length_c   1.000
_cell.angle_alpha   90.00
_cell.angle_beta   90.00
_cell.angle_gamma   90.00
#
_symmetry.space_group_name_H-M   'P 1'
#
loop_
_entity.id
_entity.type
_entity.pdbx_description
1 polymer ?
#
loop_
_entity_poly.entity_id
_entity_poly.type
_entity_poly.pdbx_seq_one_letter_code
_entity_poly.pdbx_strand_id
1 'polypeptide(L)'
;MAKIVKIIGREIIDSRGNPTVEAEVHLEGGFVGLAAAPSGASTGSREALELRDGDKSRFLGKGVLKAVEAVNGPIAQALVGKDATNQAEIDQIMIDLDGTENKSKFGANAILAVSLANAKAAAASKGLPLYAWIAELNGTPGVYSMPLPMMNIINGGEHADNNVDIQEFMIQPVGAKTLKEALRIGAEVFHNLAKVLKSKGLSTAVGDEGGFAPNLESNAAALACIKEAVEKAGYVLGKDVTLAMDCASSEFYNKENGMYEMKGEGKSFTSQEFTHYLEELCKEYPIVSIEDGQDESDWEGFAYQTKVLGDKVQLVGDDLFVTNTKILKEGIERGIANSILIKFNQIGSLTETLAAIKMAKDAGYTAVISHRSGETEDATIADLAVGTAAGQIKTGSMSRSDRIAKYNQLIRIEEALGDKAPFLGLKAVKGQA
;
A
#
# COMPACT_ATOMS: atom_id res chain seq x y z
N MET A 1 32.56 -6.65 -5.34
CA MET A 1 32.29 -6.27 -6.74
C MET A 1 30.79 -6.39 -6.96
N ALA A 2 30.13 -5.36 -7.51
CA ALA A 2 28.67 -5.26 -7.58
C ALA A 2 28.09 -5.49 -8.99
N LYS A 3 28.87 -6.12 -9.88
CA LYS A 3 28.39 -6.48 -11.21
C LYS A 3 27.41 -7.65 -11.14
N ILE A 4 26.30 -7.55 -11.85
CA ILE A 4 25.31 -8.63 -11.98
C ILE A 4 25.94 -9.77 -12.79
N VAL A 5 25.88 -10.99 -12.26
CA VAL A 5 26.40 -12.20 -12.94
C VAL A 5 25.31 -13.21 -13.28
N LYS A 6 24.16 -13.15 -12.60
CA LYS A 6 23.02 -14.03 -12.85
C LYS A 6 21.73 -13.39 -12.35
N ILE A 7 20.66 -13.59 -13.10
CA ILE A 7 19.29 -13.29 -12.68
C ILE A 7 18.45 -14.54 -12.87
N ILE A 8 17.58 -14.85 -11.91
CA ILE A 8 16.68 -16.01 -11.95
C ILE A 8 15.28 -15.51 -11.64
N GLY A 9 14.33 -15.81 -12.52
CA GLY A 9 12.90 -15.65 -12.25
C GLY A 9 12.23 -16.98 -11.96
N ARG A 10 11.20 -16.99 -11.11
CA ARG A 10 10.36 -18.15 -10.86
C ARG A 10 8.92 -17.78 -10.53
N GLU A 11 8.02 -18.73 -10.73
CA GLU A 11 6.63 -18.65 -10.31
C GLU A 11 6.52 -19.14 -8.86
N ILE A 12 6.05 -18.28 -7.96
CA ILE A 12 5.68 -18.62 -6.58
C ILE A 12 4.20 -18.33 -6.33
N ILE A 13 3.71 -18.50 -5.11
CA ILE A 13 2.29 -18.34 -4.75
C ILE A 13 2.13 -17.17 -3.78
N ASP A 14 1.17 -16.28 -4.06
CA ASP A 14 0.78 -15.17 -3.19
C ASP A 14 -0.13 -15.63 -2.04
N SER A 15 -0.47 -14.70 -1.13
CA SER A 15 -1.27 -14.98 0.05
C SER A 15 -2.72 -15.35 -0.22
N ARG A 16 -3.20 -15.22 -1.46
CA ARG A 16 -4.52 -15.64 -1.93
C ARG A 16 -4.47 -16.95 -2.73
N GLY A 17 -3.28 -17.56 -2.87
CA GLY A 17 -3.11 -18.79 -3.63
C GLY A 17 -2.95 -18.58 -5.15
N ASN A 18 -2.77 -17.34 -5.63
CA ASN A 18 -2.53 -17.08 -7.04
C ASN A 18 -1.01 -17.04 -7.34
N PRO A 19 -0.60 -17.36 -8.58
CA PRO A 19 0.79 -17.22 -8.97
C PRO A 19 1.29 -15.77 -8.93
N THR A 20 2.57 -15.58 -8.58
CA THR A 20 3.29 -14.31 -8.76
C THR A 20 4.77 -14.55 -9.11
N VAL A 21 5.47 -13.49 -9.53
CA VAL A 21 6.88 -13.53 -9.94
C VAL A 21 7.78 -13.25 -8.75
N GLU A 22 8.75 -14.14 -8.53
CA GLU A 22 9.91 -13.90 -7.68
C GLU A 22 11.18 -13.84 -8.53
N ALA A 23 12.08 -12.91 -8.23
CA ALA A 23 13.37 -12.78 -8.87
C ALA A 23 14.52 -12.83 -7.87
N GLU A 24 15.63 -13.42 -8.28
CA GLU A 24 16.94 -13.33 -7.64
C GLU A 24 17.92 -12.59 -8.53
N VAL A 25 18.70 -11.68 -7.94
CA VAL A 25 19.83 -11.00 -8.61
C VAL A 25 21.11 -11.36 -7.86
N HIS A 26 22.06 -11.97 -8.58
CA HIS A 26 23.33 -12.44 -8.05
C HIS A 26 24.47 -11.55 -8.56
N LEU A 27 25.37 -11.16 -7.67
CA LEU A 27 26.51 -10.30 -7.99
C LEU A 27 27.84 -11.07 -7.93
N GLU A 28 28.85 -10.59 -8.63
CA GLU A 28 30.19 -11.19 -8.72
C GLU A 28 30.84 -11.44 -7.34
N GLY A 29 30.53 -10.60 -6.35
CA GLY A 29 31.00 -10.78 -4.97
C GLY A 29 30.29 -11.87 -4.15
N GLY A 30 29.35 -12.62 -4.75
CA GLY A 30 28.54 -13.63 -4.07
C GLY A 30 27.31 -13.08 -3.32
N PHE A 31 27.02 -11.78 -3.47
CA PHE A 31 25.83 -11.15 -2.90
C PHE A 31 24.59 -11.52 -3.70
N VAL A 32 23.49 -11.77 -3.00
CA VAL A 32 22.21 -12.13 -3.60
C VAL A 32 21.11 -11.27 -2.99
N GLY A 33 20.25 -10.73 -3.85
CA GLY A 33 18.98 -10.14 -3.45
C GLY A 33 17.84 -10.94 -4.04
N LEU A 34 16.74 -11.05 -3.30
CA LEU A 34 15.56 -11.81 -3.68
C LEU A 34 14.31 -10.99 -3.35
N ALA A 35 13.38 -10.88 -4.28
CA ALA A 35 12.12 -10.16 -4.08
C ALA A 35 11.00 -10.73 -4.94
N ALA A 36 9.76 -10.56 -4.49
CA ALA A 36 8.56 -10.95 -5.21
C ALA A 36 7.63 -9.76 -5.47
N ALA A 37 6.89 -9.81 -6.58
CA ALA A 37 5.87 -8.82 -6.88
C ALA A 37 4.56 -9.13 -6.12
N PRO A 38 3.93 -8.17 -5.43
CA PRO A 38 2.57 -8.31 -4.93
C PRO A 38 1.54 -8.09 -6.05
N SER A 39 0.28 -8.44 -5.81
CA SER A 39 -0.82 -8.35 -6.79
C SER A 39 -2.10 -7.78 -6.16
N GLY A 40 -2.84 -6.95 -6.90
CA GLY A 40 -4.09 -6.34 -6.47
C GLY A 40 -5.33 -7.25 -6.56
N ALA A 41 -6.41 -6.83 -5.91
CA ALA A 41 -7.77 -7.37 -6.11
C ALA A 41 -8.57 -6.35 -6.90
N SER A 42 -8.78 -5.17 -6.31
CA SER A 42 -9.11 -3.95 -7.05
C SER A 42 -7.83 -3.33 -7.62
N THR A 43 -7.93 -2.89 -8.87
CA THR A 43 -6.82 -2.30 -9.64
C THR A 43 -7.36 -1.09 -10.38
N GLY A 44 -6.79 0.09 -10.12
CA GLY A 44 -7.07 1.28 -10.92
C GLY A 44 -6.83 1.03 -12.40
N SER A 45 -7.66 1.62 -13.25
CA SER A 45 -7.66 1.34 -14.69
C SER A 45 -6.39 1.79 -15.42
N ARG A 46 -5.56 2.60 -14.75
CA ARG A 46 -4.32 3.20 -15.26
C ARG A 46 -3.05 2.59 -14.66
N GLU A 47 -3.14 1.52 -13.86
CA GLU A 47 -1.97 0.81 -13.34
C GLU A 47 -1.07 0.25 -14.47
N ALA A 48 0.22 0.12 -14.20
CA ALA A 48 1.12 -0.69 -15.01
C ALA A 48 0.64 -2.15 -15.04
N LEU A 49 0.80 -2.81 -16.18
CA LEU A 49 0.13 -4.08 -16.45
C LEU A 49 0.80 -5.25 -15.73
N GLU A 50 0.05 -5.98 -14.90
CA GLU A 50 0.44 -7.30 -14.40
C GLU A 50 0.27 -8.35 -15.53
N LEU A 51 1.37 -8.94 -16.01
CA LEU A 51 1.30 -9.92 -17.09
C LEU A 51 0.92 -11.31 -16.55
N ARG A 52 -0.24 -11.80 -16.99
CA ARG A 52 -0.79 -13.14 -16.72
C ARG A 52 -0.83 -13.98 -18.00
N ASP A 53 -0.76 -15.31 -17.85
CA ASP A 53 -0.65 -16.24 -18.98
C ASP A 53 -1.95 -16.38 -19.78
N GLY A 54 -3.10 -16.36 -19.09
CA GLY A 54 -4.42 -16.62 -19.68
C GLY A 54 -4.70 -18.10 -19.97
N ASP A 55 -3.80 -19.01 -19.58
CA ASP A 55 -3.97 -20.46 -19.75
C ASP A 55 -4.94 -21.03 -18.70
N LYS A 56 -6.18 -21.29 -19.12
CA LYS A 56 -7.24 -21.82 -18.24
C LYS A 56 -6.89 -23.17 -17.60
N SER A 57 -5.95 -23.93 -18.14
CA SER A 57 -5.52 -25.22 -17.59
C SER A 57 -4.63 -25.09 -16.35
N ARG A 58 -4.03 -23.92 -16.12
CA ARG A 58 -3.15 -23.64 -14.97
C ARG A 58 -3.67 -22.46 -14.17
N PHE A 59 -3.88 -22.66 -12.87
CA PHE A 59 -4.29 -21.59 -11.94
C PHE A 59 -5.45 -20.73 -12.47
N LEU A 60 -6.42 -21.35 -13.16
CA LEU A 60 -7.59 -20.67 -13.73
C LEU A 60 -7.24 -19.52 -14.70
N GLY A 61 -6.11 -19.60 -15.41
CA GLY A 61 -5.62 -18.53 -16.29
C GLY A 61 -4.67 -17.53 -15.64
N LYS A 62 -4.42 -17.65 -14.33
CA LYS A 62 -3.64 -16.68 -13.54
C LYS A 62 -2.13 -17.01 -13.44
N GLY A 63 -1.64 -17.98 -14.22
CA GLY A 63 -0.20 -18.27 -14.33
C GLY A 63 0.61 -17.03 -14.73
N VAL A 64 1.91 -17.02 -14.41
CA VAL A 64 2.84 -15.92 -14.71
C VAL A 64 4.10 -16.39 -15.44
N LEU A 65 4.04 -17.51 -16.16
CA LEU A 65 5.20 -18.08 -16.84
C LEU A 65 5.77 -17.14 -17.90
N LYS A 66 4.93 -16.39 -18.63
CA LYS A 66 5.43 -15.39 -19.60
C LYS A 66 6.29 -14.31 -18.94
N ALA A 67 5.87 -13.83 -17.77
CA ALA A 67 6.62 -12.84 -17.00
C ALA A 67 7.92 -13.43 -16.45
N VAL A 68 7.88 -14.68 -15.97
CA VAL A 68 9.07 -15.43 -15.52
C VAL A 68 10.06 -15.68 -16.68
N GLU A 69 9.58 -15.98 -17.87
CA GLU A 69 10.39 -16.09 -19.09
C GLU A 69 11.05 -14.76 -19.45
N ALA A 70 10.33 -13.63 -19.30
CA ALA A 70 10.89 -12.31 -19.51
C ALA A 70 12.06 -12.01 -18.54
N VAL A 71 11.92 -12.38 -17.26
CA VAL A 71 13.00 -12.27 -16.26
C VAL A 71 14.22 -13.11 -16.66
N ASN A 72 14.02 -14.39 -16.97
CA ASN A 72 15.11 -15.34 -17.26
C ASN A 72 15.77 -15.14 -18.63
N GLY A 73 15.08 -14.50 -19.58
CA GLY A 73 15.53 -14.29 -20.94
C GLY A 73 16.00 -12.86 -21.19
N PRO A 74 15.16 -12.01 -21.81
CA PRO A 74 15.57 -10.68 -22.26
C PRO A 74 16.07 -9.77 -21.14
N ILE A 75 15.43 -9.77 -19.96
CA ILE A 75 15.85 -8.92 -18.83
C ILE A 75 17.23 -9.37 -18.32
N ALA A 76 17.41 -10.66 -18.03
CA ALA A 76 18.69 -11.21 -17.60
C ALA A 76 19.82 -10.90 -18.59
N GLN A 77 19.58 -11.10 -19.90
CA GLN A 77 20.58 -10.84 -20.94
C GLN A 77 21.01 -9.36 -21.00
N ALA A 78 20.09 -8.43 -20.78
CA ALA A 78 20.38 -7.00 -20.81
C ALA A 78 21.11 -6.48 -19.57
N LEU A 79 20.90 -7.11 -18.41
CA LEU A 79 21.42 -6.65 -17.12
C LEU A 79 22.71 -7.35 -16.68
N VAL A 80 23.02 -8.56 -17.16
CA VAL A 80 24.29 -9.22 -16.83
C VAL A 80 25.48 -8.35 -17.24
N GLY A 81 26.42 -8.16 -16.32
CA GLY A 81 27.59 -7.30 -16.46
C GLY A 81 27.38 -5.84 -16.04
N LYS A 82 26.14 -5.41 -15.77
CA LYS A 82 25.82 -4.07 -15.27
C LYS A 82 26.10 -3.95 -13.77
N ASP A 83 26.35 -2.72 -13.32
CA ASP A 83 26.57 -2.42 -11.89
C ASP A 83 25.23 -2.29 -11.17
N ALA A 84 24.96 -3.21 -10.24
CA ALA A 84 23.72 -3.24 -9.47
C ALA A 84 23.51 -1.99 -8.59
N THR A 85 24.58 -1.27 -8.26
CA THR A 85 24.50 -0.07 -7.43
C THR A 85 23.94 1.14 -8.17
N ASN A 86 23.88 1.11 -9.50
CA ASN A 86 23.24 2.13 -10.31
C ASN A 86 21.76 1.79 -10.56
N GLN A 87 20.94 1.84 -9.50
CA GLN A 87 19.53 1.43 -9.55
C GLN A 87 18.74 2.10 -10.69
N ALA A 88 18.95 3.40 -10.91
CA ALA A 88 18.27 4.14 -11.97
C ALA A 88 18.64 3.64 -13.37
N GLU A 89 19.91 3.29 -13.62
CA GLU A 89 20.32 2.70 -14.89
C GLU A 89 19.71 1.30 -15.09
N ILE A 90 19.71 0.47 -14.04
CA ILE A 90 19.12 -0.88 -14.09
C ILE A 90 17.62 -0.81 -14.42
N ASP A 91 16.88 0.05 -13.71
CA ASP A 91 15.45 0.24 -13.95
C ASP A 91 15.21 0.82 -15.35
N GLN A 92 15.99 1.81 -15.79
CA GLN A 92 15.85 2.42 -17.11
C GLN A 92 16.10 1.41 -18.25
N ILE A 93 17.12 0.54 -18.13
CA ILE A 93 17.37 -0.51 -19.11
C ILE A 93 16.14 -1.42 -19.27
N MET A 94 15.51 -1.83 -18.17
CA MET A 94 14.32 -2.68 -18.23
C MET A 94 13.12 -1.96 -18.85
N ILE A 95 12.91 -0.69 -18.48
CA ILE A 95 11.83 0.16 -19.01
C ILE A 95 11.99 0.36 -20.53
N ASP A 96 13.20 0.72 -20.98
CA ASP A 96 13.49 0.94 -22.41
C ASP A 96 13.37 -0.35 -23.23
N LEU A 97 13.80 -1.49 -22.65
CA LEU A 97 13.75 -2.79 -23.30
C LEU A 97 12.31 -3.33 -23.43
N ASP A 98 11.45 -3.05 -22.43
CA ASP A 98 10.02 -3.27 -22.53
C ASP A 98 9.42 -2.38 -23.64
N GLY A 99 9.72 -1.08 -23.58
CA GLY A 99 9.39 -0.11 -24.62
C GLY A 99 7.91 0.31 -24.67
N THR A 100 7.09 -0.12 -23.72
CA THR A 100 5.68 0.28 -23.59
C THR A 100 5.46 1.20 -22.39
N GLU A 101 4.47 2.08 -22.45
CA GLU A 101 4.20 3.05 -21.37
C GLU A 101 3.75 2.37 -20.06
N ASN A 102 3.02 1.26 -20.16
CA ASN A 102 2.46 0.53 -19.03
C ASN A 102 3.17 -0.80 -18.74
N LYS A 103 4.40 -0.99 -19.26
CA LYS A 103 5.22 -2.19 -19.03
C LYS A 103 4.54 -3.50 -19.47
N SER A 104 3.70 -3.45 -20.50
CA SER A 104 2.85 -4.56 -20.93
C SER A 104 3.56 -5.66 -21.71
N LYS A 105 4.79 -5.44 -22.18
CA LYS A 105 5.54 -6.46 -22.93
C LYS A 105 6.15 -7.51 -22.00
N PHE A 106 6.74 -7.10 -20.88
CA PHE A 106 7.31 -7.99 -19.87
C PHE A 106 6.40 -8.20 -18.67
N GLY A 107 5.50 -7.26 -18.42
CA GLY A 107 4.71 -7.17 -17.20
C GLY A 107 5.45 -6.38 -16.12
N ALA A 108 4.73 -5.47 -15.47
CA ALA A 108 5.23 -4.72 -14.32
C ALA A 108 5.70 -5.66 -13.18
N ASN A 109 5.06 -6.82 -13.04
CA ASN A 109 5.45 -7.87 -12.09
C ASN A 109 6.86 -8.44 -12.35
N ALA A 110 7.27 -8.60 -13.62
CA ALA A 110 8.63 -9.05 -13.97
C ALA A 110 9.68 -7.98 -13.66
N ILE A 111 9.45 -6.76 -14.14
CA ILE A 111 10.39 -5.63 -13.98
C ILE A 111 10.58 -5.30 -12.50
N LEU A 112 9.48 -5.22 -11.75
CA LEU A 112 9.53 -4.89 -10.34
C LEU A 112 10.29 -5.94 -9.51
N ALA A 113 10.01 -7.24 -9.72
CA ALA A 113 10.69 -8.29 -8.96
C ALA A 113 12.21 -8.18 -9.12
N VAL A 114 12.68 -7.95 -10.35
CA VAL A 114 14.11 -7.72 -10.63
C VAL A 114 14.61 -6.41 -10.04
N SER A 115 13.85 -5.32 -10.15
CA SER A 115 14.17 -3.99 -9.61
C SER A 115 14.44 -4.05 -8.10
N LEU A 116 13.56 -4.70 -7.34
CA LEU A 116 13.68 -4.84 -5.89
C LEU A 116 14.78 -5.84 -5.50
N ALA A 117 14.90 -6.97 -6.22
CA ALA A 117 15.96 -7.94 -5.99
C ALA A 117 17.36 -7.32 -6.25
N ASN A 118 17.48 -6.48 -7.28
CA ASN A 118 18.69 -5.71 -7.56
C ASN A 118 19.06 -4.78 -6.38
N ALA A 119 18.09 -4.01 -5.89
CA ALA A 119 18.31 -3.10 -4.77
C ALA A 119 18.79 -3.84 -3.51
N LYS A 120 18.21 -5.00 -3.20
CA LYS A 120 18.65 -5.86 -2.08
C LYS A 120 20.06 -6.41 -2.28
N ALA A 121 20.39 -6.87 -3.49
CA ALA A 121 21.73 -7.37 -3.80
C ALA A 121 22.78 -6.25 -3.68
N ALA A 122 22.45 -5.06 -4.18
CA ALA A 122 23.30 -3.87 -4.09
C ALA A 122 23.51 -3.45 -2.64
N ALA A 123 22.46 -3.38 -1.81
CA ALA A 123 22.55 -3.10 -0.38
C ALA A 123 23.50 -4.10 0.33
N ALA A 124 23.32 -5.39 0.08
CA ALA A 124 24.20 -6.44 0.62
C ALA A 124 25.66 -6.24 0.17
N SER A 125 25.90 -5.87 -1.09
CA SER A 125 27.24 -5.60 -1.60
C SER A 125 27.93 -4.39 -0.98
N LYS A 126 27.15 -3.43 -0.48
CA LYS A 126 27.60 -2.25 0.29
C LYS A 126 27.75 -2.54 1.78
N GLY A 127 27.32 -3.72 2.26
CA GLY A 127 27.26 -4.03 3.68
C GLY A 127 26.22 -3.20 4.44
N LEU A 128 25.16 -2.76 3.73
CA LEU A 128 24.09 -1.94 4.29
C LEU A 128 22.78 -2.74 4.37
N PRO A 129 21.93 -2.49 5.39
CA PRO A 129 20.54 -2.92 5.34
C PRO A 129 19.78 -2.16 4.24
N LEU A 130 18.69 -2.75 3.75
CA LEU A 130 17.96 -2.22 2.60
C LEU A 130 17.41 -0.81 2.86
N TYR A 131 16.83 -0.52 4.03
CA TYR A 131 16.36 0.84 4.36
C TYR A 131 17.47 1.91 4.27
N ALA A 132 18.71 1.56 4.60
CA ALA A 132 19.82 2.50 4.53
C ALA A 132 20.26 2.72 3.08
N TRP A 133 20.28 1.66 2.28
CA TRP A 133 20.54 1.76 0.84
C TRP A 133 19.44 2.55 0.11
N ILE A 134 18.17 2.34 0.45
CA ILE A 134 17.05 3.13 -0.08
C ILE A 134 17.22 4.62 0.25
N ALA A 135 17.67 4.97 1.46
CA ALA A 135 17.93 6.36 1.82
C ALA A 135 19.07 6.98 0.99
N GLU A 136 20.11 6.22 0.65
CA GLU A 136 21.15 6.67 -0.29
C GLU A 136 20.58 6.89 -1.71
N LEU A 137 19.80 5.93 -2.22
CA LEU A 137 19.12 6.05 -3.52
C LEU A 137 18.15 7.22 -3.59
N ASN A 138 17.45 7.50 -2.49
CA ASN A 138 16.51 8.61 -2.35
C ASN A 138 17.22 9.98 -2.24
N GLY A 139 18.54 10.01 -2.11
CA GLY A 139 19.31 11.24 -1.92
C GLY A 139 19.16 11.84 -0.51
N THR A 140 18.74 11.04 0.47
CA THR A 140 18.53 11.45 1.87
C THR A 140 19.27 10.51 2.85
N PRO A 141 20.58 10.28 2.67
CA PRO A 141 21.32 9.29 3.47
C PRO A 141 21.23 9.61 4.97
N GLY A 142 20.92 8.59 5.78
CA GLY A 142 20.81 8.73 7.24
C GLY A 142 19.52 9.39 7.73
N VAL A 143 18.59 9.77 6.84
CA VAL A 143 17.28 10.31 7.20
C VAL A 143 16.26 9.19 7.23
N TYR A 144 15.70 8.93 8.41
CA TYR A 144 14.74 7.85 8.63
C TYR A 144 13.56 8.31 9.48
N SER A 145 12.47 7.55 9.44
CA SER A 145 11.38 7.64 10.42
C SER A 145 10.66 6.31 10.50
N MET A 146 10.18 5.92 11.68
CA MET A 146 9.25 4.78 11.76
C MET A 146 7.86 5.24 11.33
N PRO A 147 7.19 4.55 10.39
CA PRO A 147 5.90 4.98 9.86
C PRO A 147 4.77 4.73 10.85
N LEU A 148 3.77 5.63 10.90
CA LEU A 148 2.48 5.39 11.55
C LEU A 148 1.70 4.34 10.74
N PRO A 149 1.37 3.17 11.32
CA PRO A 149 0.58 2.16 10.61
C PRO A 149 -0.92 2.52 10.59
N MET A 150 -1.53 2.33 9.42
CA MET A 150 -2.97 2.33 9.21
C MET A 150 -3.40 0.86 9.09
N MET A 151 -3.97 0.31 10.16
CA MET A 151 -4.23 -1.13 10.26
C MET A 151 -5.69 -1.43 9.95
N ASN A 152 -5.95 -2.08 8.82
CA ASN A 152 -7.30 -2.50 8.44
C ASN A 152 -7.79 -3.61 9.37
N ILE A 153 -8.86 -3.36 10.14
CA ILE A 153 -9.40 -4.33 11.10
C ILE A 153 -10.84 -4.77 10.80
N ILE A 154 -11.55 -4.07 9.90
CA ILE A 154 -12.84 -4.50 9.33
C ILE A 154 -12.81 -4.27 7.82
N ASN A 155 -13.11 -5.31 7.06
CA ASN A 155 -13.22 -5.27 5.60
C ASN A 155 -14.69 -5.15 5.16
N GLY A 156 -14.90 -4.48 4.03
CA GLY A 156 -16.09 -4.51 3.20
C GLY A 156 -15.70 -4.57 1.72
N GLY A 157 -16.61 -4.15 0.84
CA GLY A 157 -16.37 -4.08 -0.60
C GLY A 157 -15.85 -5.39 -1.19
N GLU A 158 -14.95 -5.29 -2.18
CA GLU A 158 -14.36 -6.45 -2.88
C GLU A 158 -13.45 -7.31 -1.99
N HIS A 159 -13.07 -6.83 -0.80
CA HIS A 159 -12.21 -7.56 0.15
C HIS A 159 -12.99 -8.52 1.06
N ALA A 160 -14.32 -8.52 0.99
CA ALA A 160 -15.18 -9.31 1.87
C ALA A 160 -16.48 -9.78 1.21
N ASP A 161 -16.91 -11.00 1.52
CA ASP A 161 -18.26 -11.48 1.20
C ASP A 161 -19.24 -11.03 2.30
N ASN A 162 -19.49 -9.72 2.37
CA ASN A 162 -20.43 -9.10 3.33
C ASN A 162 -21.24 -7.96 2.68
N ASN A 163 -22.01 -7.25 3.50
CA ASN A 163 -22.88 -6.16 3.07
C ASN A 163 -22.34 -4.76 3.41
N VAL A 164 -21.04 -4.62 3.66
CA VAL A 164 -20.40 -3.35 3.98
C VAL A 164 -19.85 -2.76 2.69
N ASP A 165 -20.25 -1.54 2.33
CA ASP A 165 -19.87 -0.93 1.04
C ASP A 165 -18.45 -0.37 1.06
N ILE A 166 -18.04 0.27 2.17
CA ILE A 166 -16.67 0.80 2.33
C ILE A 166 -15.69 -0.37 2.46
N GLN A 167 -14.61 -0.33 1.66
CA GLN A 167 -13.68 -1.45 1.54
C GLN A 167 -12.86 -1.71 2.82
N GLU A 168 -12.37 -0.66 3.47
CA GLU A 168 -11.54 -0.84 4.66
C GLU A 168 -11.82 0.19 5.76
N PHE A 169 -11.86 -0.30 7.00
CA PHE A 169 -11.89 0.52 8.21
C PHE A 169 -10.64 0.25 9.04
N MET A 170 -9.83 1.30 9.19
CA MET A 170 -8.50 1.23 9.75
C MET A 170 -8.39 1.97 11.09
N ILE A 171 -7.54 1.45 11.96
CA ILE A 171 -7.08 2.17 13.16
C ILE A 171 -5.66 2.67 12.97
N GLN A 172 -5.37 3.83 13.55
CA GLN A 172 -4.03 4.43 13.60
C GLN A 172 -3.65 4.69 15.07
N PRO A 173 -2.69 3.94 15.65
CA PRO A 173 -2.22 4.12 17.02
C PRO A 173 -1.34 5.38 17.24
N VAL A 174 -1.92 6.56 17.01
CA VAL A 174 -1.21 7.86 16.98
C VAL A 174 -0.63 8.31 18.33
N GLY A 175 -1.15 7.78 19.45
CA GLY A 175 -0.68 8.14 20.79
C GLY A 175 0.62 7.45 21.22
N ALA A 176 1.03 6.40 20.50
CA ALA A 176 2.23 5.63 20.78
C ALA A 176 3.51 6.48 20.68
N LYS A 177 4.56 6.08 21.43
CA LYS A 177 5.89 6.73 21.39
C LYS A 177 6.86 6.02 20.46
N THR A 178 6.59 4.77 20.15
CA THR A 178 7.39 3.95 19.23
C THR A 178 6.44 3.16 18.34
N LEU A 179 6.96 2.69 17.20
CA LEU A 179 6.22 1.78 16.36
C LEU A 179 5.90 0.48 17.12
N LYS A 180 6.86 -0.09 17.85
CA LYS A 180 6.61 -1.33 18.60
C LYS A 180 5.44 -1.18 19.58
N GLU A 181 5.30 -0.02 20.21
CA GLU A 181 4.12 0.30 21.01
C GLU A 181 2.86 0.42 20.15
N ALA A 182 2.91 1.13 19.02
CA ALA A 182 1.79 1.23 18.08
C ALA A 182 1.26 -0.14 17.64
N LEU A 183 2.16 -1.08 17.31
CA LEU A 183 1.81 -2.45 16.94
C LEU A 183 1.13 -3.22 18.08
N ARG A 184 1.59 -3.03 19.31
CA ARG A 184 0.94 -3.63 20.50
C ARG A 184 -0.47 -3.07 20.69
N ILE A 185 -0.66 -1.75 20.60
CA ILE A 185 -1.98 -1.11 20.67
C ILE A 185 -2.91 -1.72 19.60
N GLY A 186 -2.43 -1.80 18.36
CA GLY A 186 -3.17 -2.39 17.25
C GLY A 186 -3.61 -3.84 17.52
N ALA A 187 -2.71 -4.68 18.04
CA ALA A 187 -3.01 -6.08 18.36
C ALA A 187 -4.04 -6.21 19.50
N GLU A 188 -3.92 -5.39 20.54
CA GLU A 188 -4.86 -5.36 21.67
C GLU A 188 -6.26 -4.92 21.22
N VAL A 189 -6.36 -3.90 20.36
CA VAL A 189 -7.63 -3.46 19.76
C VAL A 189 -8.23 -4.55 18.86
N PHE A 190 -7.43 -5.16 17.98
CA PHE A 190 -7.87 -6.23 17.08
C PHE A 190 -8.45 -7.43 17.85
N HIS A 191 -7.79 -7.87 18.93
CA HIS A 191 -8.30 -8.98 19.75
C HIS A 191 -9.54 -8.61 20.57
N ASN A 192 -9.69 -7.36 21.00
CA ASN A 192 -10.92 -6.91 21.63
C ASN A 192 -12.06 -6.76 20.63
N LEU A 193 -11.79 -6.34 19.39
CA LEU A 193 -12.77 -6.32 18.32
C LEU A 193 -13.33 -7.73 18.04
N ALA A 194 -12.47 -8.75 18.02
CA ALA A 194 -12.92 -10.14 17.90
C ALA A 194 -13.94 -10.53 18.99
N LYS A 195 -13.73 -10.06 20.24
CA LYS A 195 -14.65 -10.32 21.35
C LYS A 195 -15.96 -9.53 21.19
N VAL A 196 -15.88 -8.27 20.75
CA VAL A 196 -17.05 -7.43 20.46
C VAL A 196 -17.92 -8.10 19.40
N LEU A 197 -17.35 -8.49 18.26
CA LEU A 197 -18.07 -9.16 17.18
C LEU A 197 -18.70 -10.47 17.64
N LYS A 198 -17.95 -11.33 18.35
CA LYS A 198 -18.49 -12.59 18.92
C LYS A 198 -19.65 -12.36 19.88
N SER A 199 -19.58 -11.32 20.71
CA SER A 199 -20.66 -10.99 21.65
C SER A 199 -21.96 -10.56 20.95
N LYS A 200 -21.86 -10.07 19.71
CA LYS A 200 -22.98 -9.73 18.83
C LYS A 200 -23.40 -10.90 17.91
N GLY A 201 -22.78 -12.08 18.06
CA GLY A 201 -23.05 -13.25 17.21
C GLY A 201 -22.50 -13.14 15.78
N LEU A 202 -21.58 -12.22 15.52
CA LEU A 202 -21.02 -11.95 14.20
C LEU A 202 -19.80 -12.83 13.90
N SER A 203 -19.53 -13.04 12.61
CA SER A 203 -18.35 -13.76 12.15
C SER A 203 -17.07 -13.06 12.58
N THR A 204 -16.05 -13.86 12.91
CA THR A 204 -14.66 -13.39 13.15
C THR A 204 -13.67 -14.07 12.21
N ALA A 205 -14.16 -14.58 11.08
CA ALA A 205 -13.32 -14.93 9.95
C ALA A 205 -12.65 -13.65 9.40
N VAL A 206 -11.47 -13.83 8.82
CA VAL A 206 -10.67 -12.72 8.29
C VAL A 206 -10.69 -12.71 6.77
N GLY A 207 -10.71 -11.51 6.18
CA GLY A 207 -10.56 -11.30 4.73
C GLY A 207 -9.10 -11.39 4.26
N ASP A 208 -8.85 -10.94 3.03
CA ASP A 208 -7.53 -10.96 2.41
C ASP A 208 -6.47 -10.21 3.23
N GLU A 209 -6.87 -9.12 3.89
CA GLU A 209 -5.97 -8.23 4.63
C GLU A 209 -5.88 -8.55 6.13
N GLY A 210 -6.53 -9.63 6.57
CA GLY A 210 -6.49 -10.08 7.96
C GLY A 210 -7.45 -9.34 8.90
N GLY A 211 -8.17 -8.33 8.42
CA GLY A 211 -9.29 -7.70 9.13
C GLY A 211 -10.51 -8.64 9.19
N PHE A 212 -11.47 -8.38 10.08
CA PHE A 212 -12.70 -9.17 10.14
C PHE A 212 -13.65 -8.79 8.99
N ALA A 213 -14.46 -9.74 8.53
CA ALA A 213 -15.49 -9.51 7.50
C ALA A 213 -16.90 -9.89 8.01
N PRO A 214 -17.43 -9.19 9.04
CA PRO A 214 -18.79 -9.46 9.53
C PRO A 214 -19.84 -8.84 8.60
N ASN A 215 -21.06 -9.38 8.61
CA ASN A 215 -22.24 -8.66 8.13
C ASN A 215 -22.62 -7.62 9.18
N LEU A 216 -22.86 -6.37 8.76
CA LEU A 216 -23.15 -5.24 9.63
C LEU A 216 -24.36 -4.47 9.10
N GLU A 217 -25.13 -3.84 9.98
CA GLU A 217 -26.35 -3.14 9.58
C GLU A 217 -26.09 -1.88 8.73
N SER A 218 -24.89 -1.31 8.81
CA SER A 218 -24.45 -0.14 8.05
C SER A 218 -22.94 0.04 8.09
N ASN A 219 -22.40 0.95 7.27
CA ASN A 219 -20.98 1.32 7.32
C ASN A 219 -20.64 2.00 8.66
N ALA A 220 -21.55 2.82 9.20
CA ALA A 220 -21.38 3.42 10.53
C ALA A 220 -21.34 2.39 11.67
N ALA A 221 -22.01 1.23 11.51
CA ALA A 221 -21.93 0.14 12.49
C ALA A 221 -20.53 -0.47 12.60
N ALA A 222 -19.72 -0.43 11.53
CA ALA A 222 -18.31 -0.82 11.57
C ALA A 222 -17.52 0.10 12.52
N LEU A 223 -17.66 1.42 12.34
CA LEU A 223 -17.03 2.44 13.19
C LEU A 223 -17.45 2.31 14.65
N ALA A 224 -18.73 2.02 14.92
CA ALA A 224 -19.25 1.79 16.26
C ALA A 224 -18.61 0.55 16.94
N CYS A 225 -18.44 -0.55 16.20
CA CYS A 225 -17.76 -1.74 16.72
C CYS A 225 -16.28 -1.47 17.02
N ILE A 226 -15.61 -0.71 16.16
CA ILE A 226 -14.21 -0.30 16.36
C ILE A 226 -14.07 0.57 17.60
N LYS A 227 -14.95 1.57 17.77
CA LYS A 227 -15.00 2.41 18.97
C LYS A 227 -15.12 1.56 20.24
N GLU A 228 -16.07 0.63 20.28
CA GLU A 228 -16.26 -0.28 21.41
C GLU A 228 -15.01 -1.13 21.68
N ALA A 229 -14.32 -1.59 20.64
CA ALA A 229 -13.09 -2.35 20.75
C ALA A 229 -11.91 -1.54 21.31
N VAL A 230 -11.76 -0.28 20.87
CA VAL A 230 -10.74 0.65 21.36
C VAL A 230 -10.95 0.93 22.85
N GLU A 231 -12.19 1.23 23.25
CA GLU A 231 -12.55 1.47 24.66
C GLU A 231 -12.30 0.23 25.53
N LYS A 232 -12.69 -0.97 25.06
CA LYS A 232 -12.44 -2.24 25.77
C LYS A 232 -10.96 -2.61 25.87
N ALA A 233 -10.13 -2.14 24.94
CA ALA A 233 -8.68 -2.29 25.00
C ALA A 233 -8.02 -1.29 25.97
N GLY A 234 -8.77 -0.34 26.53
CA GLY A 234 -8.26 0.65 27.49
C GLY A 234 -7.65 1.90 26.86
N TYR A 235 -7.94 2.15 25.57
CA TYR A 235 -7.44 3.31 24.83
C TYR A 235 -8.55 4.35 24.60
N VAL A 236 -8.16 5.61 24.39
CA VAL A 236 -9.08 6.72 24.10
C VAL A 236 -9.10 7.00 22.60
N LEU A 237 -10.26 6.77 21.97
CA LEU A 237 -10.48 7.10 20.57
C LEU A 237 -10.35 8.62 20.33
N GLY A 238 -9.64 9.01 19.27
CA GLY A 238 -9.31 10.40 18.92
C GLY A 238 -8.07 10.96 19.64
N LYS A 239 -7.50 10.24 20.61
CA LYS A 239 -6.26 10.64 21.31
C LYS A 239 -5.17 9.60 21.17
N ASP A 240 -5.46 8.36 21.56
CA ASP A 240 -4.52 7.24 21.50
C ASP A 240 -4.61 6.54 20.15
N VAL A 241 -5.83 6.45 19.60
CA VAL A 241 -6.15 5.82 18.32
C VAL A 241 -7.06 6.73 17.50
N THR A 242 -6.67 7.07 16.27
CA THR A 242 -7.56 7.70 15.26
C THR A 242 -8.02 6.67 14.24
N LEU A 243 -8.96 7.07 13.37
CA LEU A 243 -9.49 6.21 12.32
C LEU A 243 -9.06 6.69 10.94
N ALA A 244 -8.99 5.73 10.03
CA ALA A 244 -8.89 5.98 8.61
C ALA A 244 -9.81 5.03 7.84
N MET A 245 -10.16 5.41 6.62
CA MET A 245 -11.00 4.59 5.74
C MET A 245 -10.40 4.53 4.34
N ASP A 246 -10.59 3.40 3.69
CA ASP A 246 -10.49 3.29 2.23
C ASP A 246 -11.87 2.97 1.70
N CYS A 247 -12.42 3.93 0.95
CA CYS A 247 -13.74 3.79 0.37
C CYS A 247 -13.72 2.91 -0.88
N ALA A 248 -12.63 2.90 -1.66
CA ALA A 248 -12.57 2.31 -2.99
C ALA A 248 -13.80 2.65 -3.84
N SER A 249 -14.18 3.93 -3.89
CA SER A 249 -15.51 4.36 -4.37
C SER A 249 -15.79 4.02 -5.83
N SER A 250 -14.75 3.75 -6.64
CA SER A 250 -14.91 3.24 -8.00
C SER A 250 -15.70 1.93 -8.07
N GLU A 251 -15.65 1.08 -7.04
CA GLU A 251 -16.35 -0.22 -7.03
C GLU A 251 -17.88 -0.09 -6.90
N PHE A 252 -18.34 1.04 -6.35
CA PHE A 252 -19.78 1.36 -6.24
C PHE A 252 -20.16 2.62 -7.02
N TYR A 253 -19.30 3.11 -7.90
CA TYR A 253 -19.62 4.22 -8.79
C TYR A 253 -20.23 3.71 -10.10
N ASN A 254 -21.46 4.12 -10.37
CA ASN A 254 -22.15 3.79 -11.60
C ASN A 254 -21.79 4.81 -12.70
N LYS A 255 -20.91 4.39 -13.61
CA LYS A 255 -20.42 5.23 -14.72
C LYS A 255 -21.50 5.65 -15.72
N GLU A 256 -22.65 4.96 -15.77
CA GLU A 256 -23.73 5.30 -16.70
C GLU A 256 -24.57 6.49 -16.22
N ASN A 257 -24.80 6.59 -14.91
CA ASN A 257 -25.64 7.64 -14.32
C ASN A 257 -24.85 8.66 -13.47
N GLY A 258 -23.56 8.41 -13.20
CA GLY A 258 -22.69 9.28 -12.42
C GLY A 258 -22.96 9.27 -10.91
N MET A 259 -23.56 8.20 -10.38
CA MET A 259 -23.97 8.09 -8.98
C MET A 259 -23.14 7.07 -8.20
N TYR A 260 -22.91 7.33 -6.93
CA TYR A 260 -22.32 6.40 -5.96
C TYR A 260 -23.44 5.57 -5.32
N GLU A 261 -23.48 4.26 -5.60
CA GLU A 261 -24.56 3.33 -5.23
C GLU A 261 -24.15 2.38 -4.09
N MET A 262 -24.36 2.81 -2.85
CA MET A 262 -24.08 2.02 -1.65
C MET A 262 -25.19 1.00 -1.39
N LYS A 263 -25.06 -0.19 -1.98
CA LYS A 263 -26.05 -1.28 -1.93
C LYS A 263 -26.30 -1.79 -0.52
N GLY A 264 -25.26 -1.84 0.33
CA GLY A 264 -25.34 -2.25 1.72
C GLY A 264 -26.28 -1.38 2.56
N GLU A 265 -26.31 -0.08 2.28
CA GLU A 265 -27.23 0.88 2.91
C GLU A 265 -28.49 1.19 2.08
N GLY A 266 -28.57 0.72 0.84
CA GLY A 266 -29.66 1.04 -0.08
C GLY A 266 -29.74 2.53 -0.43
N LYS A 267 -28.58 3.21 -0.47
CA LYS A 267 -28.47 4.66 -0.72
C LYS A 267 -27.76 4.94 -2.05
N SER A 268 -28.07 6.09 -2.64
CA SER A 268 -27.43 6.59 -3.85
C SER A 268 -27.11 8.06 -3.67
N PHE A 269 -25.93 8.48 -4.10
CA PHE A 269 -25.42 9.83 -3.90
C PHE A 269 -24.82 10.39 -5.18
N THR A 270 -24.99 11.69 -5.41
CA THR A 270 -24.08 12.44 -6.27
C THR A 270 -22.70 12.57 -5.59
N SER A 271 -21.68 12.97 -6.34
CA SER A 271 -20.32 13.22 -5.83
C SER A 271 -20.28 14.17 -4.61
N GLN A 272 -21.03 15.28 -4.67
CA GLN A 272 -21.10 16.25 -3.58
C GLN A 272 -21.86 15.70 -2.36
N GLU A 273 -22.96 14.99 -2.58
CA GLU A 273 -23.71 14.34 -1.49
C GLU A 273 -22.87 13.26 -0.81
N PHE A 274 -22.09 12.49 -1.57
CA PHE A 274 -21.18 11.49 -1.02
C PHE A 274 -20.03 12.13 -0.22
N THR A 275 -19.50 13.26 -0.70
CA THR A 275 -18.54 14.08 0.07
C THR A 275 -19.12 14.50 1.42
N HIS A 276 -20.38 14.95 1.46
CA HIS A 276 -21.03 15.35 2.72
C HIS A 276 -21.37 14.17 3.63
N TYR A 277 -21.72 13.01 3.07
CA TYR A 277 -21.85 11.78 3.84
C TYR A 277 -20.54 11.44 4.56
N LEU A 278 -19.40 11.51 3.86
CA LEU A 278 -18.08 11.31 4.47
C LEU A 278 -17.72 12.41 5.49
N GLU A 279 -18.11 13.66 5.24
CA GLU A 279 -17.95 14.77 6.17
C GLU A 279 -18.71 14.53 7.48
N GLU A 280 -19.94 14.02 7.41
CA GLU A 280 -20.76 13.66 8.58
C GLU A 280 -20.09 12.55 9.40
N LEU A 281 -19.56 11.51 8.76
CA LEU A 281 -18.78 10.48 9.45
C LEU A 281 -17.57 11.05 10.19
N CYS A 282 -16.86 12.02 9.58
CA CYS A 282 -15.72 12.70 10.21
C CYS A 282 -16.12 13.60 11.40
N LYS A 283 -17.39 14.06 11.47
CA LYS A 283 -17.90 14.81 12.63
C LYS A 283 -18.24 13.88 13.78
N GLU A 284 -18.73 12.68 13.49
CA GLU A 284 -19.13 11.69 14.50
C GLU A 284 -17.95 10.88 15.05
N TYR A 285 -16.97 10.59 14.20
CA TYR A 285 -15.81 9.77 14.51
C TYR A 285 -14.51 10.52 14.18
N PRO A 286 -13.40 10.28 14.91
CA PRO A 286 -12.12 10.93 14.64
C PRO A 286 -11.41 10.27 13.44
N ILE A 287 -12.06 10.33 12.28
CA ILE A 287 -11.53 9.93 10.99
C ILE A 287 -10.62 11.05 10.51
N VAL A 288 -9.33 10.75 10.41
CA VAL A 288 -8.30 11.74 10.02
C VAL A 288 -7.73 11.47 8.64
N SER A 289 -8.10 10.34 8.02
CA SER A 289 -7.69 9.99 6.66
C SER A 289 -8.79 9.23 5.92
N ILE A 290 -9.03 9.61 4.67
CA ILE A 290 -9.94 8.94 3.73
C ILE A 290 -9.19 8.70 2.43
N GLU A 291 -9.19 7.45 1.98
CA GLU A 291 -8.61 6.99 0.73
C GLU A 291 -9.73 6.73 -0.29
N ASP A 292 -9.48 7.15 -1.54
CA ASP A 292 -10.36 6.99 -2.70
C ASP A 292 -11.85 7.22 -2.40
N GLY A 293 -12.13 8.36 -1.75
CA GLY A 293 -13.48 8.78 -1.39
C GLY A 293 -14.33 9.30 -2.55
N GLN A 294 -13.87 9.16 -3.80
CA GLN A 294 -14.57 9.41 -5.06
C GLN A 294 -13.99 8.45 -6.11
N ASP A 295 -14.65 8.27 -7.26
CA ASP A 295 -14.16 7.44 -8.35
C ASP A 295 -12.88 7.99 -8.98
N GLU A 296 -11.97 7.13 -9.45
CA GLU A 296 -10.69 7.51 -10.08
C GLU A 296 -10.81 8.50 -11.26
N SER A 297 -11.99 8.56 -11.91
CA SER A 297 -12.30 9.47 -13.02
C SER A 297 -13.06 10.73 -12.60
N ASP A 298 -13.60 10.80 -11.38
CA ASP A 298 -14.36 11.94 -10.86
C ASP A 298 -13.45 13.04 -10.28
N TRP A 299 -12.65 13.64 -11.15
CA TRP A 299 -11.69 14.69 -10.77
C TRP A 299 -12.37 15.97 -10.28
N GLU A 300 -13.57 16.28 -10.76
CA GLU A 300 -14.36 17.41 -10.25
C GLU A 300 -14.89 17.12 -8.84
N GLY A 301 -15.34 15.89 -8.61
CA GLY A 301 -15.70 15.38 -7.29
C GLY A 301 -14.55 15.44 -6.30
N PHE A 302 -13.37 14.93 -6.66
CA PHE A 302 -12.19 15.03 -5.80
C PHE A 302 -11.77 16.48 -5.53
N ALA A 303 -11.85 17.38 -6.52
CA ALA A 303 -11.58 18.81 -6.29
C ALA A 303 -12.54 19.40 -5.25
N TYR A 304 -13.82 19.06 -5.35
CA TYR A 304 -14.84 19.45 -4.38
C TYR A 304 -14.57 18.85 -2.99
N GLN A 305 -14.31 17.54 -2.91
CA GLN A 305 -13.97 16.84 -1.68
C GLN A 305 -12.73 17.44 -1.00
N THR A 306 -11.71 17.81 -1.79
CA THR A 306 -10.49 18.46 -1.30
C THR A 306 -10.78 19.83 -0.72
N LYS A 307 -11.64 20.61 -1.37
CA LYS A 307 -12.09 21.91 -0.85
C LYS A 307 -12.88 21.79 0.47
N VAL A 308 -13.69 20.75 0.62
CA VAL A 308 -14.54 20.57 1.82
C VAL A 308 -13.77 19.98 3.00
N LEU A 309 -12.92 18.96 2.75
CA LEU A 309 -12.30 18.15 3.81
C LEU A 309 -10.79 18.34 3.94
N GLY A 310 -10.09 18.78 2.88
CA GLY A 310 -8.64 18.69 2.75
C GLY A 310 -7.82 19.52 3.75
N ASP A 311 -8.43 20.49 4.42
CA ASP A 311 -7.78 21.27 5.49
C ASP A 311 -7.65 20.49 6.81
N LYS A 312 -8.52 19.49 7.04
CA LYS A 312 -8.64 18.76 8.31
C LYS A 312 -8.45 17.26 8.17
N VAL A 313 -8.65 16.72 6.98
CA VAL A 313 -8.62 15.28 6.69
C VAL A 313 -7.57 15.03 5.62
N GLN A 314 -6.77 13.99 5.83
CA GLN A 314 -5.89 13.46 4.81
C GLN A 314 -6.73 12.77 3.73
N LEU A 315 -6.66 13.24 2.49
CA LEU A 315 -7.31 12.67 1.33
C LEU A 315 -6.26 11.96 0.50
N VAL A 316 -6.30 10.63 0.51
CA VAL A 316 -5.32 9.75 -0.12
C VAL A 316 -5.86 9.31 -1.47
N GLY A 317 -5.15 9.64 -2.56
CA GLY A 317 -5.42 9.03 -3.86
C GLY A 317 -4.63 7.74 -4.04
N ASP A 318 -5.33 6.63 -4.30
CA ASP A 318 -4.77 5.33 -4.67
C ASP A 318 -5.00 5.06 -6.16
N ASP A 319 -6.17 4.58 -6.57
CA ASP A 319 -6.55 4.39 -7.99
C ASP A 319 -6.58 5.73 -8.74
N LEU A 320 -6.82 6.82 -8.01
CA LEU A 320 -6.73 8.17 -8.53
C LEU A 320 -5.35 8.49 -9.13
N PHE A 321 -4.26 8.03 -8.50
CA PHE A 321 -2.89 8.40 -8.88
C PHE A 321 -2.04 7.23 -9.37
N VAL A 322 -2.39 5.98 -9.01
CA VAL A 322 -1.70 4.72 -9.36
C VAL A 322 -0.18 4.79 -9.25
N THR A 323 0.33 5.47 -8.22
CA THR A 323 1.77 5.71 -7.99
C THR A 323 2.49 6.35 -9.21
N ASN A 324 1.75 7.05 -10.09
CA ASN A 324 2.26 7.58 -11.35
C ASN A 324 2.51 9.09 -11.27
N THR A 325 3.76 9.50 -11.48
CA THR A 325 4.18 10.91 -11.38
C THR A 325 3.50 11.83 -12.40
N LYS A 326 3.12 11.34 -13.59
CA LYS A 326 2.40 12.16 -14.57
C LYS A 326 1.00 12.54 -14.04
N ILE A 327 0.31 11.57 -13.45
CA ILE A 327 -1.06 11.75 -12.93
C ILE A 327 -1.02 12.55 -11.63
N LEU A 328 -0.09 12.22 -10.72
CA LEU A 328 0.11 12.97 -9.48
C LEU A 328 0.43 14.45 -9.76
N LYS A 329 1.27 14.74 -10.76
CA LYS A 329 1.59 16.11 -11.15
C LYS A 329 0.33 16.89 -11.55
N GLU A 330 -0.51 16.32 -12.41
CA GLU A 330 -1.78 16.96 -12.79
C GLU A 330 -2.69 17.16 -11.56
N GLY A 331 -2.77 16.17 -10.67
CA GLY A 331 -3.51 16.26 -9.41
C GLY A 331 -3.06 17.43 -8.53
N ILE A 332 -1.74 17.57 -8.35
CA ILE A 332 -1.14 18.69 -7.59
C ILE A 332 -1.49 20.04 -8.23
N GLU A 333 -1.34 20.17 -9.56
CA GLU A 333 -1.63 21.42 -10.28
C GLU A 333 -3.11 21.83 -10.19
N ARG A 334 -4.01 20.86 -10.06
CA ARG A 334 -5.47 21.06 -9.96
C ARG A 334 -6.00 21.10 -8.53
N GLY A 335 -5.15 20.93 -7.51
CA GLY A 335 -5.56 20.91 -6.10
C GLY A 335 -6.42 19.69 -5.74
N ILE A 336 -6.06 18.52 -6.28
CA ILE A 336 -6.77 17.25 -6.09
C ILE A 336 -6.08 16.46 -4.99
N ALA A 337 -6.84 16.06 -3.97
CA ALA A 337 -6.39 15.33 -2.80
C ALA A 337 -5.27 16.07 -2.04
N ASN A 338 -4.66 15.42 -1.05
CA ASN A 338 -3.50 15.99 -0.33
C ASN A 338 -2.50 14.92 0.14
N SER A 339 -2.68 13.66 -0.29
CA SER A 339 -1.85 12.51 -0.02
C SER A 339 -1.92 11.53 -1.20
N ILE A 340 -0.90 10.69 -1.34
CA ILE A 340 -0.85 9.60 -2.32
C ILE A 340 -0.56 8.27 -1.62
N LEU A 341 -1.26 7.22 -2.04
CA LEU A 341 -0.92 5.84 -1.70
C LEU A 341 0.17 5.34 -2.66
N ILE A 342 1.24 4.78 -2.10
CA ILE A 342 2.41 4.34 -2.87
C ILE A 342 2.44 2.82 -2.90
N LYS A 343 2.16 2.26 -4.07
CA LYS A 343 2.25 0.84 -4.40
C LYS A 343 3.22 0.68 -5.56
N PHE A 344 4.44 0.22 -5.29
CA PHE A 344 5.48 0.13 -6.31
C PHE A 344 5.10 -0.75 -7.51
N ASN A 345 4.13 -1.66 -7.38
CA ASN A 345 3.69 -2.53 -8.48
C ASN A 345 2.71 -1.84 -9.43
N GLN A 346 2.07 -0.74 -9.01
CA GLN A 346 1.26 0.10 -9.89
C GLN A 346 2.12 0.85 -10.91
N ILE A 347 3.39 1.12 -10.60
CA ILE A 347 4.32 1.81 -11.51
C ILE A 347 5.40 0.88 -12.07
N GLY A 348 5.84 -0.13 -11.32
CA GLY A 348 6.66 -1.25 -11.80
C GLY A 348 8.18 -1.14 -11.61
N SER A 349 8.71 -0.10 -10.95
CA SER A 349 10.13 -0.01 -10.60
C SER A 349 10.38 0.79 -9.32
N LEU A 350 11.50 0.52 -8.64
CA LEU A 350 11.90 1.27 -7.44
C LEU A 350 12.21 2.74 -7.77
N THR A 351 12.90 3.00 -8.88
CA THR A 351 13.27 4.37 -9.28
C THR A 351 12.04 5.24 -9.51
N GLU A 352 11.03 4.76 -10.25
CA GLU A 352 9.79 5.52 -10.46
C GLU A 352 8.98 5.68 -9.17
N THR A 353 9.02 4.68 -8.28
CA THR A 353 8.39 4.76 -6.94
C THR A 353 9.00 5.88 -6.10
N LEU A 354 10.35 5.95 -6.04
CA LEU A 354 11.04 7.02 -5.31
C LEU A 354 10.72 8.40 -5.90
N ALA A 355 10.59 8.50 -7.23
CA ALA A 355 10.18 9.74 -7.88
C ALA A 355 8.77 10.19 -7.48
N ALA A 356 7.81 9.26 -7.36
CA ALA A 356 6.46 9.55 -6.88
C ALA A 356 6.44 10.03 -5.41
N ILE A 357 7.18 9.34 -4.52
CA ILE A 357 7.33 9.75 -3.12
C ILE A 357 7.93 11.15 -3.02
N LYS A 358 8.99 11.42 -3.80
CA LYS A 358 9.65 12.73 -3.81
C LYS A 358 8.71 13.83 -4.29
N MET A 359 8.00 13.61 -5.40
CA MET A 359 7.05 14.58 -5.96
C MET A 359 5.95 14.94 -4.96
N ALA A 360 5.39 13.94 -4.26
CA ALA A 360 4.40 14.17 -3.22
C ALA A 360 4.97 15.06 -2.10
N LYS A 361 6.13 14.69 -1.55
CA LYS A 361 6.78 15.47 -0.48
C LYS A 361 7.13 16.90 -0.90
N ASP A 362 7.65 17.10 -2.11
CA ASP A 362 7.98 18.42 -2.66
C ASP A 362 6.74 19.32 -2.76
N ALA A 363 5.58 18.75 -3.09
CA ALA A 363 4.29 19.45 -3.15
C ALA A 363 3.60 19.59 -1.77
N GLY A 364 4.22 19.10 -0.70
CA GLY A 364 3.64 19.09 0.64
C GLY A 364 2.54 18.03 0.85
N TYR A 365 2.37 17.08 -0.08
CA TYR A 365 1.52 15.91 0.11
C TYR A 365 2.22 14.91 1.04
N THR A 366 1.43 14.07 1.70
CA THR A 366 1.96 12.86 2.37
C THR A 366 2.06 11.70 1.39
N ALA A 367 2.96 10.77 1.67
CA ALA A 367 3.12 9.52 0.93
C ALA A 367 2.91 8.35 1.89
N VAL A 368 1.90 7.52 1.63
CA VAL A 368 1.56 6.35 2.46
C VAL A 368 2.04 5.11 1.72
N ILE A 369 3.08 4.44 2.24
CA ILE A 369 3.58 3.22 1.60
C ILE A 369 2.59 2.09 1.82
N SER A 370 2.22 1.36 0.76
CA SER A 370 1.14 0.38 0.84
C SER A 370 1.49 -1.00 0.29
N HIS A 371 0.89 -2.01 0.90
CA HIS A 371 0.81 -3.38 0.40
C HIS A 371 -0.20 -3.52 -0.76
N ARG A 372 -0.39 -4.75 -1.23
CA ARG A 372 -1.59 -5.17 -1.99
C ARG A 372 -2.37 -6.26 -1.27
N SER A 373 -3.58 -6.57 -1.74
CA SER A 373 -4.39 -7.67 -1.21
C SER A 373 -3.75 -9.05 -1.45
N GLY A 374 -3.07 -9.28 -2.58
CA GLY A 374 -2.18 -10.42 -2.79
C GLY A 374 -0.73 -10.08 -2.40
N GLU A 375 -0.29 -10.53 -1.22
CA GLU A 375 1.07 -10.30 -0.72
C GLU A 375 1.89 -11.59 -0.63
N THR A 376 3.17 -11.44 -0.32
CA THR A 376 4.07 -12.56 0.02
C THR A 376 4.67 -12.34 1.41
N GLU A 377 5.61 -13.19 1.82
CA GLU A 377 6.46 -12.97 2.99
C GLU A 377 7.45 -11.82 2.83
N ASP A 378 7.61 -11.28 1.61
CA ASP A 378 8.49 -10.15 1.32
C ASP A 378 8.11 -8.93 2.17
N ALA A 379 9.09 -8.26 2.78
CA ALA A 379 8.86 -7.12 3.67
C ALA A 379 9.44 -5.80 3.14
N THR A 380 9.68 -5.67 1.83
CA THR A 380 10.37 -4.53 1.21
C THR A 380 9.69 -3.19 1.51
N ILE A 381 8.36 -3.15 1.60
CA ILE A 381 7.64 -1.91 1.94
C ILE A 381 7.99 -1.36 3.33
N ALA A 382 8.41 -2.20 4.28
CA ALA A 382 8.89 -1.74 5.58
C ALA A 382 10.18 -0.94 5.44
N ASP A 383 11.16 -1.49 4.73
CA ASP A 383 12.43 -0.83 4.43
C ASP A 383 12.24 0.43 3.56
N LEU A 384 11.30 0.40 2.61
CA LEU A 384 10.95 1.55 1.77
C LEU A 384 10.35 2.70 2.61
N ALA A 385 9.40 2.41 3.50
CA ALA A 385 8.78 3.41 4.35
C ALA A 385 9.79 4.09 5.29
N VAL A 386 10.70 3.31 5.85
CA VAL A 386 11.76 3.85 6.73
C VAL A 386 12.81 4.61 5.94
N GLY A 387 13.33 4.02 4.86
CA GLY A 387 14.42 4.59 4.05
C GLY A 387 14.04 5.87 3.30
N THR A 388 12.76 6.11 3.09
CA THR A 388 12.25 7.35 2.48
C THR A 388 11.68 8.35 3.49
N ALA A 389 11.72 8.00 4.78
CA ALA A 389 11.03 8.71 5.86
C ALA A 389 9.60 9.09 5.46
N ALA A 390 8.85 8.14 4.88
CA ALA A 390 7.51 8.39 4.32
C ALA A 390 6.53 8.91 5.38
N GLY A 391 6.66 8.38 6.60
CA GLY A 391 5.88 8.77 7.78
C GLY A 391 4.65 7.89 8.04
N GLN A 392 4.12 7.20 7.02
CA GLN A 392 2.94 6.34 7.14
C GLN A 392 3.09 5.04 6.34
N ILE A 393 2.39 3.99 6.79
CA ILE A 393 2.33 2.68 6.11
C ILE A 393 0.92 2.07 6.21
N LYS A 394 0.41 1.49 5.12
CA LYS A 394 -0.82 0.69 5.04
C LYS A 394 -0.43 -0.74 4.67
N THR A 395 -0.41 -1.66 5.64
CA THR A 395 0.07 -3.04 5.40
C THR A 395 -0.83 -4.11 6.03
N GLY A 396 -2.13 -3.80 6.16
CA GLY A 396 -3.17 -4.71 6.62
C GLY A 396 -3.29 -4.82 8.15
N SER A 397 -4.07 -5.81 8.58
CA SER A 397 -4.41 -6.07 9.98
C SER A 397 -3.28 -6.66 10.81
N MET A 398 -3.52 -6.85 12.11
CA MET A 398 -2.67 -7.61 13.03
C MET A 398 -2.91 -9.13 12.96
N SER A 399 -3.14 -9.66 11.74
CA SER A 399 -3.23 -11.09 11.48
C SER A 399 -2.72 -11.44 10.08
N ARG A 400 -2.48 -12.74 9.83
CA ARG A 400 -1.86 -13.31 8.63
C ARG A 400 -0.40 -12.89 8.39
N SER A 401 0.47 -13.86 8.09
CA SER A 401 1.92 -13.61 8.02
C SER A 401 2.34 -12.71 6.85
N ASP A 402 1.55 -12.66 5.78
CA ASP A 402 1.73 -11.72 4.66
C ASP A 402 1.60 -10.25 5.07
N ARG A 403 0.93 -9.97 6.19
CA ARG A 403 0.86 -8.63 6.83
C ARG A 403 1.89 -8.49 7.93
N ILE A 404 1.88 -9.45 8.85
CA ILE A 404 2.70 -9.45 10.07
C ILE A 404 4.21 -9.47 9.74
N ALA A 405 4.64 -10.03 8.62
CA ALA A 405 6.05 -9.99 8.20
C ALA A 405 6.59 -8.55 8.09
N LYS A 406 5.77 -7.61 7.60
CA LYS A 406 6.15 -6.19 7.46
C LYS A 406 6.26 -5.51 8.82
N TYR A 407 5.29 -5.74 9.70
CA TYR A 407 5.34 -5.25 11.07
C TYR A 407 6.54 -5.80 11.84
N ASN A 408 6.84 -7.09 11.69
CA ASN A 408 8.02 -7.71 12.29
C ASN A 408 9.32 -7.13 11.73
N GLN A 409 9.37 -6.82 10.43
CA GLN A 409 10.53 -6.16 9.83
C GLN A 409 10.71 -4.76 10.39
N LEU A 410 9.64 -3.98 10.52
CA LEU A 410 9.72 -2.66 11.13
C LEU A 410 10.17 -2.71 12.60
N ILE A 411 9.77 -3.72 13.39
CA ILE A 411 10.31 -3.92 14.75
C ILE A 411 11.84 -4.09 14.72
N ARG A 412 12.37 -4.90 13.79
CA ARG A 412 13.81 -5.11 13.64
C ARG A 412 14.53 -3.81 13.25
N ILE A 413 13.94 -3.02 12.36
CA ILE A 413 14.50 -1.74 11.94
C ILE A 413 14.51 -0.74 13.09
N GLU A 414 13.41 -0.63 13.85
CA GLU A 414 13.33 0.24 15.03
C GLU A 414 14.35 -0.16 16.10
N GLU A 415 14.54 -1.46 16.35
CA GLU A 415 15.55 -1.96 17.29
C GLU A 415 16.98 -1.57 16.86
N ALA A 416 17.27 -1.61 15.56
CA ALA A 416 18.59 -1.26 15.02
C ALA A 416 18.86 0.25 14.99
N LEU A 417 17.84 1.07 14.73
CA LEU A 417 17.98 2.52 14.57
C LEU A 417 17.76 3.31 15.86
N GLY A 418 16.91 2.83 16.77
CA GLY A 418 16.47 3.58 17.94
C GLY A 418 15.99 4.99 17.56
N ASP A 419 16.49 6.00 18.27
CA ASP A 419 16.11 7.41 18.06
C ASP A 419 16.50 7.98 16.69
N LYS A 420 17.32 7.27 15.88
CA LYS A 420 17.63 7.70 14.51
C LYS A 420 16.44 7.58 13.55
N ALA A 421 15.43 6.78 13.92
CA ALA A 421 14.17 6.68 13.19
C ALA A 421 13.03 7.06 14.14
N PRO A 422 12.74 8.36 14.33
CA PRO A 422 11.67 8.79 15.20
C PRO A 422 10.30 8.29 14.70
N PHE A 423 9.42 7.93 15.63
CA PHE A 423 8.01 7.68 15.36
C PHE A 423 7.23 9.00 15.53
N LEU A 424 6.66 9.53 14.44
CA LEU A 424 6.06 10.87 14.43
C LEU A 424 4.63 10.92 14.99
N GLY A 425 3.97 9.76 15.15
CA GLY A 425 2.58 9.67 15.60
C GLY A 425 1.64 10.49 14.71
N LEU A 426 0.70 11.21 15.33
CA LEU A 426 -0.33 12.00 14.64
C LEU A 426 0.22 13.00 13.61
N LYS A 427 1.43 13.55 13.84
CA LYS A 427 2.06 14.55 12.96
C LYS A 427 2.44 14.01 11.59
N ALA A 428 2.44 12.68 11.41
CA ALA A 428 2.65 12.08 10.11
C ALA A 428 1.44 12.23 9.17
N VAL A 429 0.26 12.53 9.72
CA VAL A 429 -1.01 12.61 8.99
C VAL A 429 -1.25 14.05 8.50
N LYS A 430 -1.57 14.19 7.22
CA LYS A 430 -1.88 15.50 6.63
C LYS A 430 -3.10 16.14 7.32
N GLY A 431 -3.01 17.44 7.59
CA GLY A 431 -4.09 18.20 8.26
C GLY A 431 -4.06 18.10 9.79
N GLN A 432 -3.09 17.41 10.39
CA GLN A 432 -2.95 17.28 11.84
C GLN A 432 -1.71 18.02 12.36
N ALA A 433 -1.77 18.54 13.59
CA ALA A 433 -0.74 19.40 14.21
C ALA A 433 0.12 18.68 15.26
#